data_AF-A0A967B4T1-F1
#
_entry.id   AF-A0A967B4T1-F1
#
_cell.length_a   1.000
_cell.length_b   1.000
_cell.length_c   1.000
_cell.angle_alpha   90.00
_cell.angle_beta   90.00
_cell.angle_gamma   90.00
#
_symmetry.space_group_name_H-M   'P 1'
#
loop_
_entity.id
_entity.type
_entity.pdbx_description
1 polymer ?
#
loop_
_entity_poly.entity_id
_entity_poly.type
_entity_poly.pdbx_seq_one_letter_code
_entity_poly.pdbx_strand_id
1 'polypeptide(L)' 'MLIQPTNPTPQPQLGHVETVIVQSRKLSCDGGLGALGHPKVWLKIGDHQTFCPYCSRLFVLDPNATTDTTH' A
#
# COMPACT_ATOMS: atom_id res chain seq x y z
N MET A 1 -3.29 -27.66 23.90
CA MET A 1 -2.46 -27.47 22.69
C MET A 1 -3.31 -26.71 21.69
N LEU A 2 -3.12 -25.39 21.53
CA LEU A 2 -3.84 -24.59 20.53
C LEU A 2 -2.80 -23.92 19.64
N ILE A 3 -2.50 -24.58 18.53
CA ILE A 3 -1.77 -23.99 17.41
C ILE A 3 -2.70 -22.96 16.76
N GLN A 4 -2.33 -21.69 16.78
CA GLN A 4 -2.94 -20.68 15.91
C GLN A 4 -1.93 -20.34 14.82
N PRO A 5 -2.11 -20.88 13.60
CA PRO A 5 -1.43 -20.37 12.44
C PRO A 5 -2.37 -19.39 11.74
N THR A 6 -2.14 -18.09 11.87
CA THR A 6 -2.36 -17.16 10.75
C THR A 6 -1.66 -15.83 11.05
N ASN A 7 -0.75 -15.54 10.13
CA ASN A 7 0.01 -14.31 10.03
C ASN A 7 -0.94 -13.10 10.05
N PRO A 8 -0.91 -12.23 11.07
CA PRO A 8 -1.81 -11.09 11.13
C PRO A 8 -1.44 -10.13 10.00
N THR A 9 -2.42 -9.78 9.16
CA THR A 9 -2.32 -8.68 8.21
C THR A 9 -1.77 -7.45 8.96
N PRO A 10 -0.69 -6.80 8.51
CA PRO A 10 -0.16 -5.63 9.20
C PRO A 10 -1.25 -4.58 9.36
N GLN A 11 -1.71 -4.36 10.59
CA GLN A 11 -2.65 -3.30 10.93
C GLN A 11 -1.83 -2.06 11.30
N PRO A 12 -1.82 -0.99 10.49
CA PRO A 12 -1.06 0.20 10.79
C PRO A 12 -1.74 0.92 11.96
N GLN A 13 -1.11 0.92 13.13
CA GLN A 13 -1.61 1.57 14.34
C GLN A 13 -1.22 3.07 14.36
N LEU A 14 -1.45 3.76 13.25
CA LEU A 14 -1.32 5.20 13.10
C LEU A 14 -2.72 5.70 12.70
N GLY A 15 -3.33 6.58 13.48
CA GLY A 15 -4.76 6.93 13.40
C GLY A 15 -5.27 7.18 11.96
N HIS A 16 -6.54 6.82 11.69
CA HIS A 16 -7.26 6.95 10.41
C HIS A 16 -6.36 7.14 9.17
N VAL A 17 -5.46 6.18 8.93
CA VAL A 17 -4.66 6.16 7.71
C VAL A 17 -5.49 5.54 6.60
N GLU A 18 -5.68 6.28 5.51
CA GLU A 18 -6.36 5.75 4.34
C GLU A 18 -5.49 4.65 3.71
N THR A 19 -5.94 3.41 3.85
CA THR A 19 -5.23 2.22 3.36
C THR A 19 -5.86 1.74 2.06
N VAL A 20 -5.03 1.59 1.02
CA VAL A 20 -5.43 1.18 -0.32
C VAL A 20 -4.70 -0.12 -0.68
N ILE A 21 -5.46 -1.17 -1.00
CA ILE A 21 -4.89 -2.44 -1.45
C ILE A 21 -4.62 -2.35 -2.95
N VAL A 22 -3.41 -2.69 -3.37
CA VAL A 22 -2.98 -2.62 -4.78
C VAL A 22 -2.47 -3.96 -5.26
N GLN A 23 -2.66 -4.25 -6.54
CA GLN A 23 -2.22 -5.50 -7.17
C GLN A 23 -0.83 -5.40 -7.81
N SER A 24 -0.18 -4.23 -7.77
CA SER A 24 1.09 -3.99 -8.43
C SER A 24 2.08 -3.32 -7.50
N ARG A 25 3.35 -3.74 -7.58
CA ARG A 25 4.44 -3.13 -6.80
C ARG A 25 4.81 -1.72 -7.26
N LYS A 26 4.42 -1.33 -8.48
CA LYS A 26 4.60 0.03 -9.01
C LYS A 26 3.22 0.66 -9.15
N LEU A 27 3.02 1.81 -8.54
CA LEU A 27 1.73 2.52 -8.58
C LEU A 27 1.96 4.03 -8.69
N SER A 28 0.95 4.76 -9.13
CA SER A 28 0.94 6.21 -9.06
C SER A 28 -0.03 6.69 -7.99
N CYS A 29 0.39 7.64 -7.16
CA CYS A 29 -0.49 8.39 -6.27
C CYS A 29 -0.66 9.80 -6.82
N ASP A 30 -1.90 10.23 -6.98
CA ASP A 30 -2.33 11.49 -7.61
C ASP A 30 -2.91 12.49 -6.61
N GLY A 31 -2.71 12.27 -5.31
CA GLY A 31 -3.10 13.24 -4.29
C GLY A 31 -4.58 13.22 -3.88
N GLY A 32 -5.43 12.46 -4.60
CA GLY A 32 -6.88 12.62 -4.52
C GLY A 32 -7.35 13.90 -5.23
N LEU A 33 -8.55 13.86 -5.82
CA LEU A 33 -9.12 14.89 -6.72
C LEU A 33 -9.49 16.24 -6.03
N GLY A 34 -8.70 16.72 -5.06
CA GLY A 34 -8.96 17.94 -4.30
C GLY A 34 -7.79 18.92 -4.31
N ALA A 35 -8.06 20.18 -3.97
CA ALA A 35 -7.07 21.26 -3.94
C ALA A 35 -5.92 21.05 -2.92
N LEU A 36 -6.07 20.11 -1.99
CA LEU A 36 -5.08 19.74 -0.98
C LEU A 36 -4.25 18.51 -1.36
N GLY A 37 -4.46 17.93 -2.56
CA GLY A 37 -3.65 16.84 -3.08
C GLY A 37 -2.25 17.29 -3.52
N HIS A 38 -1.42 16.32 -3.92
CA HIS A 38 -0.11 16.56 -4.53
C HIS A 38 -0.11 16.16 -6.01
N PRO A 39 0.86 16.66 -6.81
CA PRO A 39 1.04 16.21 -8.19
C PRO A 39 1.25 14.70 -8.28
N LYS A 40 0.89 14.07 -9.41
CA LYS A 40 1.10 12.64 -9.62
C LYS A 40 2.56 12.24 -9.35
N VAL A 41 2.75 11.33 -8.38
CA VAL A 41 4.04 10.69 -8.09
C VAL A 41 3.97 9.19 -8.28
N TRP A 42 5.12 8.58 -8.59
CA TRP A 42 5.25 7.13 -8.74
C TRP A 42 5.93 6.54 -7.51
N LEU A 43 5.30 5.53 -6.93
CA LEU A 43 5.75 4.84 -5.73
C LEU A 43 6.04 3.39 -6.07
N LYS A 44 7.05 2.83 -5.41
CA LYS A 44 7.37 1.40 -5.47
C LYS A 44 7.18 0.79 -4.08
N ILE A 45 6.46 -0.32 -4.02
CA ILE A 45 6.36 -1.17 -2.83
C ILE A 45 7.60 -2.07 -2.80
N GLY A 46 8.42 -1.89 -1.75
CA GLY A 46 9.63 -2.69 -1.52
C GLY A 46 9.29 -4.09 -1.01
N ASP A 47 8.65 -4.14 0.16
CA ASP A 47 8.24 -5.38 0.81
C ASP A 47 6.74 -5.66 0.57
N HIS A 48 5.89 -5.24 1.51
CA HIS A 48 4.45 -5.48 1.48
C HIS A 48 3.63 -4.20 1.43
N GLN A 49 4.23 -3.06 1.75
CA GLN A 49 3.55 -1.77 1.80
C GLN A 49 4.48 -0.60 1.50
N THR A 50 3.91 0.53 1.15
CA THR A 50 4.60 1.82 1.01
C THR A 50 3.65 2.96 1.36
N PHE A 51 4.16 4.11 1.80
CA PHE A 51 3.34 5.28 2.10
C PHE A 51 3.61 6.40 1.11
N CYS A 52 2.57 7.18 0.77
CA CYS A 52 2.77 8.43 0.06
C CYS A 52 3.24 9.51 1.06
N PRO A 53 4.37 10.19 0.83
CA PRO A 53 4.89 11.21 1.75
C PRO A 53 4.05 12.50 1.80
N TYR A 54 3.04 12.62 0.95
CA TYR A 54 2.20 13.81 0.83
C TYR A 54 0.79 13.61 1.41
N CYS A 55 0.07 12.59 0.95
CA CYS A 55 -1.28 12.28 1.43
C CYS A 55 -1.31 11.37 2.67
N SER A 56 -0.16 10.85 3.09
CA SER A 56 -0.06 9.85 4.15
C SER A 56 -0.90 8.59 3.90
N ARG A 57 -1.31 8.34 2.65
CA ARG A 57 -2.00 7.11 2.25
C ARG A 57 -1.05 5.93 2.34
N LEU A 58 -1.55 4.82 2.88
CA LEU A 58 -0.82 3.57 2.91
C LEU A 58 -1.25 2.69 1.73
N PHE A 59 -0.30 2.25 0.93
CA PHE A 59 -0.54 1.29 -0.14
C PHE A 59 0.00 -0.07 0.28
N VAL A 60 -0.87 -1.08 0.30
CA VAL A 60 -0.52 -2.45 0.68
C VAL A 60 -0.65 -3.34 -0.54
N LEU A 61 0.37 -4.14 -0.83
CA LEU A 61 0.33 -5.10 -1.91
C LEU A 61 -0.59 -6.26 -1.54
N ASP A 62 -1.51 -6.60 -2.43
CA ASP A 62 -2.34 -7.79 -2.26
C ASP A 62 -1.46 -9.04 -2.17
N PRO A 63 -1.68 -9.95 -1.21
CA PRO A 63 -0.88 -11.16 -1.07
C PRO A 63 -1.00 -12.10 -2.28
N ASN A 64 -2.06 -11.98 -3.09
CA ASN A 64 -2.27 -12.74 -4.32
C ASN A 64 -1.84 -11.95 -5.57
N ALA A 65 -1.25 -10.76 -5.41
CA ALA A 65 -0.72 -10.00 -6.53
C ALA A 65 0.31 -10.84 -7.29
N THR A 66 0.04 -11.12 -8.57
CA THR A 66 0.99 -11.79 -9.44
C THR A 66 2.22 -10.90 -9.57
N THR A 67 3.35 -11.38 -9.08
CA THR A 67 4.64 -10.73 -9.36
C THR A 67 4.93 -10.99 -10.83
N ASP A 68 4.48 -10.09 -11.70
CA ASP A 68 4.93 -10.05 -13.09
C ASP A 68 6.42 -9.68 -13.09
N THR A 69 7.23 -10.71 -12.85
CA THR A 69 8.66 -10.73 -13.08
C THR A 69 8.83 -11.26 -14.49
N THR A 70 8.29 -10.54 -15.47
CA THR A 70 8.59 -10.83 -16.88
C THR A 70 9.86 -10.08 -17.24
N HIS A 71 10.82 -10.89 -17.69
CA HIS A 71 12.25 -10.65 -17.82
C HIS A 71 12.65 -9.58 -18.83
#